data_AF-A0A2V5S7Z5-F1
#
_entry.id   AF-A0A2V5S7Z5-F1
#
_cell.length_a   1.000
_cell.length_b   1.000
_cell.length_c   1.000
_cell.angle_alpha   90.00
_cell.angle_beta   90.00
_cell.angle_gamma   90.00
#
_symmetry.space_group_name_H-M   'P 1'
#
loop_
_entity.id
_entity.type
_entity.pdbx_description
1 polymer ?
#
loop_
_entity_poly.entity_id
_entity_poly.type
_entity_poly.pdbx_seq_one_letter_code
_entity_poly.pdbx_strand_id
1 'polypeptide(L)'
;MPFRWHDEWTQFRTLLRRSFLSKLRNRANLVITIGVSPVLALLIATILRYSDSGKYDFASAYHIPTFLFLSLIVAMFLGLTNSADDIIRDRPVLQRERNLNVRLSYYVISKTLTLGIFALIQCILFVLIGNYALQIRGMFWIDLGIMLMTAMGGVSLGLLISSLVADPKTAANIVPLVLIPQIIMGGALIKYEDMNRNLALVYALTHWFSEHPNIEQEKKMGSKLEVPFVCQFIAMRWSYEEMIVAQAKLNPLTRRQDLTQREIDRIVAKHRQDPGESKRLEELKETLALLSGLEANSVGDLDHYLGLIDQILDGKRPFDRALFKNAAGPITAEQIYVNQKVSDLISNAEMEQSDYRRGDRPNVFFGAQKRHFGIKISVFVFNTVVLIGSTLGLLALLHWILRRQLEVRKG
;
A
#
# COMPACT_ATOMS: atom_id res chain seq x y z
N MET A 1 32.40 -1.06 -25.55
CA MET A 1 33.13 0.05 -24.91
C MET A 1 33.39 -0.33 -23.46
N PRO A 2 34.61 -0.10 -22.91
CA PRO A 2 34.92 -0.51 -21.55
C PRO A 2 34.03 0.26 -20.55
N PHE A 3 33.42 -0.48 -19.63
CA PHE A 3 32.52 0.03 -18.60
C PHE A 3 33.32 0.84 -17.57
N ARG A 4 33.51 2.14 -17.82
CA ARG A 4 34.21 3.05 -16.91
C ARG A 4 33.21 3.54 -15.86
N TRP A 5 33.09 2.79 -14.76
CA TRP A 5 32.21 3.07 -13.62
C TRP A 5 32.18 4.54 -13.17
N HIS A 6 33.33 5.23 -13.22
CA HIS A 6 33.46 6.63 -12.82
C HIS A 6 32.73 7.61 -13.78
N ASP A 7 32.81 7.37 -15.09
CA ASP A 7 32.15 8.21 -16.10
C ASP A 7 30.62 8.00 -16.10
N GLU A 8 30.20 6.78 -15.81
CA GLU A 8 28.78 6.44 -15.66
C GLU A 8 28.15 7.06 -14.40
N TRP A 9 28.88 7.01 -13.28
CA TRP A 9 28.44 7.61 -12.02
C TRP A 9 28.36 9.14 -12.10
N THR A 10 29.35 9.77 -12.73
CA THR A 10 29.37 11.24 -12.91
C THR A 10 28.22 11.70 -13.81
N GLN A 11 27.90 10.94 -14.86
CA GLN A 11 26.75 11.21 -15.73
C GLN A 11 25.43 11.09 -14.96
N PHE A 12 25.23 10.00 -14.22
CA PHE A 12 24.04 9.82 -13.39
C PHE A 12 23.88 10.96 -12.36
N ARG A 13 24.94 11.29 -11.62
CA ARG A 13 24.93 12.37 -10.62
C ARG A 13 24.59 13.72 -11.24
N THR A 14 25.09 14.00 -12.43
CA THR A 14 24.83 15.26 -13.13
C THR A 14 23.36 15.37 -13.54
N LEU A 15 22.78 14.30 -14.09
CA LEU A 15 21.36 14.25 -14.44
C LEU A 15 20.48 14.40 -13.19
N LEU A 16 20.82 13.71 -12.11
CA LEU A 16 20.10 13.77 -10.84
C LEU A 16 20.12 15.18 -10.26
N ARG A 17 21.31 15.80 -10.19
CA ARG A 17 21.47 17.17 -9.71
C ARG A 17 20.67 18.14 -10.58
N ARG A 18 20.69 17.99 -11.91
CA ARG A 18 19.94 18.85 -12.83
C ARG A 18 18.44 18.71 -12.63
N SER A 19 17.91 17.49 -12.59
CA SER A 19 16.49 17.23 -12.37
C SER A 19 16.01 17.80 -11.04
N PHE A 20 16.80 17.62 -9.97
CA PHE A 20 16.49 18.14 -8.65
C PHE A 20 16.52 19.68 -8.58
N LEU A 21 17.58 20.30 -9.11
CA LEU A 21 17.72 21.77 -9.15
C LEU A 21 16.65 22.43 -10.02
N SER A 22 16.28 21.82 -11.15
CA SER A 22 15.21 22.31 -12.02
C SER A 22 13.89 22.41 -11.26
N LYS A 23 13.57 21.39 -10.46
CA LYS A 23 12.34 21.35 -9.67
C LYS A 23 12.36 22.31 -8.47
N LEU A 24 13.50 22.44 -7.79
CA LEU A 24 13.69 23.41 -6.70
C LEU A 24 13.62 24.87 -7.16
N ARG A 25 14.05 25.17 -8.39
CA ARG A 25 14.04 26.53 -8.92
C ARG A 25 12.63 27.06 -9.14
N ASN A 26 11.67 26.18 -9.42
CA ASN A 26 10.26 26.56 -9.52
C ASN A 26 9.61 26.60 -8.12
N ARG A 27 9.96 27.62 -7.33
CA ARG A 27 9.53 27.74 -5.93
C ARG A 27 8.01 27.78 -5.76
N ALA A 28 7.30 28.48 -6.66
CA ALA A 28 5.84 28.55 -6.61
C ALA A 28 5.20 27.17 -6.80
N ASN A 29 5.62 26.43 -7.84
CA ASN A 29 5.14 25.07 -8.06
C ASN A 29 5.51 24.14 -6.91
N LEU A 30 6.72 24.24 -6.38
CA LEU A 30 7.17 23.40 -5.27
C LEU A 30 6.34 23.63 -4.00
N VAL A 31 6.09 24.90 -3.63
CA VAL A 31 5.26 25.25 -2.46
C VAL A 31 3.86 24.70 -2.64
N ILE A 32 3.26 24.86 -3.82
CA ILE A 32 1.93 24.32 -4.12
C ILE A 32 1.95 22.79 -4.04
N THR A 33 2.87 22.13 -4.74
CA THR A 33 2.97 20.67 -4.77
C THR A 33 3.15 20.08 -3.38
N ILE A 34 4.07 20.62 -2.56
CA ILE A 34 4.28 20.13 -1.20
C ILE A 34 3.10 20.48 -0.29
N GLY A 35 2.50 21.68 -0.44
CA GLY A 35 1.40 22.16 0.40
C GLY A 35 0.04 21.51 0.12
N VAL A 36 -0.21 21.00 -1.09
CA VAL A 36 -1.46 20.30 -1.41
C VAL A 36 -1.63 19.04 -0.57
N SER A 37 -0.56 18.29 -0.32
CA SER A 37 -0.60 17.06 0.46
C SER A 37 -1.11 17.25 1.91
N PRO A 38 -0.50 18.13 2.75
CA PRO A 38 -0.97 18.38 4.10
C PRO A 38 -2.35 19.03 4.16
N VAL A 39 -2.70 19.88 3.19
CA VAL A 39 -4.05 20.48 3.11
C VAL A 39 -5.10 19.41 2.86
N LEU A 40 -4.86 18.50 1.92
CA LEU A 40 -5.77 17.37 1.66
C LEU A 40 -5.84 16.42 2.85
N ALA A 41 -4.71 16.13 3.51
CA ALA A 41 -4.69 15.29 4.71
C ALA A 41 -5.56 15.89 5.82
N LEU A 42 -5.39 17.19 6.10
CA LEU A 42 -6.18 17.89 7.11
C LEU A 42 -7.66 17.90 6.74
N LEU A 43 -7.99 18.27 5.50
CA LEU A 43 -9.37 18.35 5.02
C LEU A 43 -10.08 16.99 5.12
N ILE A 44 -9.46 15.92 4.60
CA ILE A 44 -10.07 14.59 4.60
C ILE A 44 -10.18 14.08 6.04
N ALA A 45 -9.13 14.22 6.85
CA ALA A 45 -9.15 13.73 8.22
C ALA A 45 -10.17 14.47 9.09
N THR A 46 -10.31 15.79 8.95
CA THR A 46 -11.32 16.57 9.68
C THR A 46 -12.73 16.20 9.27
N ILE A 47 -13.00 16.00 7.97
CA ILE A 47 -14.33 15.59 7.49
C ILE A 47 -14.69 14.18 7.97
N LEU A 48 -13.73 13.25 7.97
CA LEU A 48 -13.97 11.86 8.34
C LEU A 48 -13.86 11.57 9.85
N ARG A 49 -13.41 12.55 10.65
CA ARG A 49 -13.41 12.48 12.11
C ARG A 49 -14.81 12.72 12.68
N TYR A 50 -15.72 11.81 12.32
CA TYR A 50 -17.08 11.78 12.83
C TYR A 50 -17.18 10.91 14.10
N SER A 51 -18.07 11.31 15.02
CA SER A 51 -18.34 10.57 16.26
C SER A 51 -19.79 10.80 16.69
N ASP A 52 -20.56 9.72 16.83
CA ASP A 52 -21.97 9.77 17.22
C ASP A 52 -22.14 10.14 18.72
N SER A 53 -21.23 9.63 19.56
CA SER A 53 -21.21 9.83 21.02
C SER A 53 -20.54 11.13 21.49
N GLY A 54 -20.16 12.03 20.58
CA GLY A 54 -19.44 13.27 20.87
C GLY A 54 -17.96 13.11 21.27
N LYS A 55 -17.52 11.94 21.72
CA LYS A 55 -16.11 11.60 21.98
C LYS A 55 -15.58 10.69 20.87
N TYR A 56 -14.66 11.23 20.07
CA TYR A 56 -14.01 10.45 19.02
C TYR A 56 -13.22 9.28 19.61
N ASP A 57 -13.57 8.08 19.15
CA ASP A 57 -12.91 6.83 19.47
C ASP A 57 -12.50 6.13 18.17
N PHE A 58 -11.26 5.66 18.11
CA PHE A 58 -10.70 5.06 16.90
C PHE A 58 -11.35 3.70 16.60
N ALA A 59 -11.69 2.93 17.63
CA ALA A 59 -12.26 1.59 17.43
C ALA A 59 -13.63 1.62 16.76
N SER A 60 -14.48 2.56 17.16
CA SER A 60 -15.82 2.75 16.59
C SER A 60 -15.85 3.64 15.34
N ALA A 61 -14.72 4.21 14.92
CA ALA A 61 -14.65 5.11 13.77
C ALA A 61 -15.01 4.40 12.45
N TYR A 62 -16.20 4.69 11.92
CA TYR A 62 -16.73 4.02 10.73
C TYR A 62 -15.94 4.32 9.44
N HIS A 63 -15.36 5.53 9.33
CA HIS A 63 -14.77 6.03 8.09
C HIS A 63 -13.29 5.68 7.89
N ILE A 64 -12.67 4.89 8.78
CA ILE A 64 -11.24 4.54 8.67
C ILE A 64 -10.91 3.82 7.34
N PRO A 65 -11.65 2.79 6.88
CA PRO A 65 -11.38 2.17 5.59
C PRO A 65 -11.47 3.15 4.42
N THR A 66 -12.40 4.11 4.47
CA THR A 66 -12.57 5.15 3.45
C THR A 66 -11.40 6.13 3.48
N PHE A 67 -10.94 6.55 4.66
CA PHE A 67 -9.76 7.39 4.81
C PHE A 67 -8.51 6.74 4.22
N LEU A 68 -8.27 5.46 4.56
CA LEU A 68 -7.15 4.68 4.05
C LEU A 68 -7.21 4.52 2.52
N PHE A 69 -8.40 4.45 1.93
CA PHE A 69 -8.53 4.45 0.47
C PHE A 69 -8.25 5.84 -0.14
N LEU A 70 -8.79 6.90 0.45
CA LEU A 70 -8.56 8.27 -0.01
C LEU A 70 -7.09 8.67 0.09
N SER A 71 -6.34 8.21 1.08
CA SER A 71 -4.89 8.44 1.17
C SER A 71 -4.14 7.87 -0.05
N LEU A 72 -4.52 6.67 -0.50
CA LEU A 72 -3.98 6.03 -1.71
C LEU A 72 -4.39 6.78 -2.98
N ILE A 73 -5.62 7.29 -3.05
CA ILE A 73 -6.07 8.14 -4.15
C ILE A 73 -5.22 9.41 -4.23
N VAL A 74 -5.00 10.08 -3.10
CA VAL A 74 -4.17 11.30 -3.05
C VAL A 74 -2.73 10.98 -3.46
N ALA A 75 -2.15 9.88 -2.98
CA ALA A 75 -0.81 9.45 -3.40
C ALA A 75 -0.70 9.20 -4.92
N MET A 76 -1.64 8.45 -5.49
CA MET A 76 -1.71 8.18 -6.93
C MET A 76 -1.88 9.48 -7.72
N PHE A 77 -2.81 10.34 -7.31
CA PHE A 77 -3.11 11.61 -7.96
C PHE A 77 -1.92 12.57 -7.97
N LEU A 78 -1.25 12.74 -6.82
CA LEU A 78 -0.06 13.57 -6.71
C LEU A 78 1.09 12.99 -7.54
N GLY A 79 1.29 11.67 -7.52
CA GLY A 79 2.29 10.99 -8.35
C GLY A 79 2.06 11.23 -9.85
N LEU A 80 0.83 11.04 -10.33
CA LEU A 80 0.43 11.28 -11.71
C LEU A 80 0.60 12.75 -12.11
N THR A 81 0.00 13.67 -11.35
CA THR A 81 -0.01 15.11 -11.68
C THR A 81 1.40 15.70 -11.72
N ASN A 82 2.26 15.30 -10.79
CA ASN A 82 3.63 15.81 -10.71
C ASN A 82 4.58 15.27 -11.78
N SER A 83 4.16 14.26 -12.55
CA SER A 83 5.00 13.56 -13.52
C SER A 83 4.44 13.59 -14.95
N ALA A 84 3.13 13.84 -15.11
CA ALA A 84 2.41 13.82 -16.39
C ALA A 84 2.94 14.79 -17.45
N ASP A 85 3.51 15.94 -17.07
CA ASP A 85 4.06 16.92 -18.01
C ASP A 85 5.59 17.06 -17.94
N ASP A 86 6.24 16.22 -17.14
CA ASP A 86 7.63 16.43 -16.75
C ASP A 86 8.62 16.01 -17.86
N ILE A 87 8.31 14.96 -18.64
CA ILE A 87 9.10 14.60 -19.83
C ILE A 87 8.84 15.58 -20.97
N ILE A 88 7.61 16.07 -21.11
CA ILE A 88 7.24 17.06 -22.13
C ILE A 88 8.15 18.29 -22.01
N ARG A 89 8.38 18.79 -20.79
CA ARG A 89 9.29 19.91 -20.50
C ARG A 89 10.74 19.61 -20.83
N ASP A 90 11.19 18.37 -20.64
CA ASP A 90 12.57 17.94 -20.91
C ASP A 90 12.81 17.57 -22.38
N ARG A 91 11.76 17.41 -23.21
CA ARG A 91 11.89 16.99 -24.62
C ARG A 91 12.91 17.81 -25.43
N PRO A 92 12.98 19.15 -25.37
CA PRO A 92 13.96 19.92 -26.14
C PRO A 92 15.41 19.60 -25.74
N VAL A 93 15.65 19.34 -24.45
CA VAL A 93 16.97 18.96 -23.94
C VAL A 93 17.33 17.55 -24.38
N LEU A 94 16.39 16.59 -24.26
CA LEU A 94 16.60 15.22 -24.72
C LEU A 94 16.91 15.12 -26.22
N GLN A 95 16.31 15.99 -27.05
CA GLN A 95 16.60 16.05 -28.48
C GLN A 95 18.01 16.60 -28.77
N ARG A 96 18.47 17.60 -28.01
CA ARG A 96 19.82 18.16 -28.14
C ARG A 96 20.90 17.19 -27.65
N GLU A 97 20.64 16.48 -26.56
CA GLU A 97 21.55 15.51 -25.96
C GLU A 97 21.56 14.15 -26.67
N ARG A 98 20.67 13.94 -27.66
CA ARG A 98 20.54 12.67 -28.40
C ARG A 98 21.83 12.19 -29.07
N ASN A 99 22.66 13.13 -29.55
CA ASN A 99 23.91 12.83 -30.25
C ASN A 99 25.10 12.69 -29.28
N LEU A 100 24.90 13.02 -28.01
CA LEU A 100 25.84 12.73 -26.94
C LEU A 100 25.53 11.31 -26.45
N ASN A 101 26.54 10.51 -26.13
CA ASN A 101 26.38 9.12 -25.64
C ASN A 101 25.75 9.05 -24.22
N VAL A 102 24.62 9.74 -23.99
CA VAL A 102 23.89 9.74 -22.74
C VAL A 102 22.97 8.54 -22.70
N ARG A 103 23.17 7.66 -21.72
CA ARG A 103 22.29 6.49 -21.55
C ARG A 103 20.92 6.96 -21.07
N LEU A 104 19.90 6.68 -21.88
CA LEU A 104 18.50 6.98 -21.59
C LEU A 104 18.01 6.32 -20.28
N SER A 105 18.59 5.18 -19.89
CA SER A 105 18.29 4.52 -18.62
C SER A 105 18.64 5.40 -17.42
N TYR A 106 19.78 6.11 -17.44
CA TYR A 106 20.14 7.04 -16.37
C TYR A 106 19.19 8.22 -16.29
N TYR A 107 18.68 8.70 -17.43
CA TYR A 107 17.65 9.74 -17.44
C TYR A 107 16.38 9.25 -16.73
N VAL A 108 15.83 8.09 -17.13
CA VAL A 108 14.59 7.55 -16.54
C VAL A 108 14.75 7.29 -15.05
N ILE A 109 15.85 6.66 -14.62
CA ILE A 109 16.12 6.36 -13.21
C ILE A 109 16.31 7.65 -12.41
N SER A 110 17.13 8.58 -12.90
CA SER A 110 17.36 9.88 -12.26
C SER A 110 16.05 10.66 -12.08
N LYS A 111 15.20 10.66 -13.11
CA LYS A 111 13.91 11.34 -13.11
C LYS A 111 12.95 10.72 -12.11
N THR A 112 12.82 9.39 -12.14
CA THR A 112 12.00 8.61 -11.22
C THR A 112 12.43 8.83 -9.78
N LEU A 113 13.74 8.79 -9.49
CA LEU A 113 14.28 9.01 -8.15
C LEU A 113 14.02 10.44 -7.66
N THR A 114 14.23 11.44 -8.53
CA THR A 114 13.94 12.85 -8.21
C THR A 114 12.47 13.00 -7.81
N LEU A 115 11.54 12.51 -8.65
CA LEU A 115 10.11 12.57 -8.39
C LEU A 115 9.71 11.78 -7.15
N GLY A 116 10.33 10.62 -6.93
CA GLY A 116 10.12 9.78 -5.76
C GLY A 116 10.48 10.45 -4.44
N ILE A 117 11.55 11.27 -4.41
CA ILE A 117 11.90 12.05 -3.20
C ILE A 117 10.81 13.07 -2.87
N PHE A 118 10.28 13.79 -3.88
CA PHE A 118 9.18 14.73 -3.65
C PHE A 118 7.90 14.01 -3.23
N ALA A 119 7.58 12.88 -3.85
CA ALA A 119 6.45 12.04 -3.47
C ALA A 119 6.60 11.53 -2.03
N LEU A 120 7.79 11.12 -1.61
CA LEU A 120 8.09 10.71 -0.25
C LEU A 120 7.81 11.81 0.76
N ILE A 121 8.28 13.04 0.51
CA ILE A 121 8.00 14.19 1.38
C ILE A 121 6.48 14.43 1.47
N GLN A 122 5.77 14.39 0.35
CA GLN A 122 4.31 14.55 0.33
C GLN A 122 3.60 13.44 1.12
N CYS A 123 4.03 12.18 0.99
CA CYS A 123 3.46 11.06 1.74
C CYS A 123 3.74 11.17 3.25
N ILE A 124 4.97 11.56 3.65
CA ILE A 124 5.32 11.80 5.06
C ILE A 124 4.38 12.84 5.65
N LEU A 125 4.21 13.99 4.98
CA LEU A 125 3.32 15.06 5.46
C LEU A 125 1.86 14.59 5.56
N PHE A 126 1.39 13.82 4.58
CA PHE A 126 0.02 13.30 4.59
C PHE A 126 -0.21 12.34 5.75
N VAL A 127 0.65 11.31 5.88
CA VAL A 127 0.50 10.28 6.91
C VAL A 127 0.68 10.88 8.30
N LEU A 128 1.60 11.82 8.50
CA LEU A 128 1.76 12.51 9.79
C LEU A 128 0.47 13.22 10.21
N ILE A 129 -0.09 14.05 9.33
CA ILE A 129 -1.28 14.85 9.66
C ILE A 129 -2.51 13.96 9.77
N GLY A 130 -2.70 13.04 8.82
CA GLY A 130 -3.84 12.14 8.76
C GLY A 130 -3.90 11.19 9.97
N ASN A 131 -2.79 10.52 10.28
CA ASN A 131 -2.73 9.59 11.42
C ASN A 131 -2.85 10.34 12.75
N TYR A 132 -2.29 11.54 12.87
CA TYR A 132 -2.49 12.38 14.04
C TYR A 132 -3.96 12.78 14.21
N ALA A 133 -4.61 13.24 13.14
CA ALA A 133 -5.98 13.71 13.17
C ALA A 133 -7.01 12.60 13.45
N LEU A 134 -6.79 11.38 12.95
CA LEU A 134 -7.65 10.20 13.16
C LEU A 134 -7.14 9.27 14.27
N GLN A 135 -6.12 9.68 15.03
CA GLN A 135 -5.54 8.91 16.13
C GLN A 135 -5.09 7.48 15.75
N ILE A 136 -4.60 7.28 14.51
CA ILE A 136 -4.03 6.01 14.06
C ILE A 136 -2.61 5.88 14.65
N ARG A 137 -2.43 4.98 15.61
CA ARG A 137 -1.17 4.85 16.38
C ARG A 137 -0.31 3.68 15.91
N GLY A 138 1.00 3.88 15.86
CA GLY A 138 1.99 2.82 15.57
C GLY A 138 2.04 2.33 14.11
N MET A 139 1.22 2.89 13.22
CA MET A 139 1.11 2.47 11.81
C MET A 139 1.90 3.34 10.82
N PHE A 140 2.51 4.44 11.28
CA PHE A 140 3.15 5.47 10.43
C PHE A 140 4.06 4.90 9.33
N TRP A 141 4.99 4.02 9.69
CA TRP A 141 5.96 3.49 8.73
C TRP A 141 5.34 2.55 7.69
N ILE A 142 4.30 1.82 8.08
CA ILE A 142 3.59 0.88 7.21
C ILE A 142 2.74 1.66 6.23
N ASP A 143 1.93 2.60 6.73
CA ASP A 143 1.10 3.49 5.91
C ASP A 143 1.96 4.29 4.93
N LEU A 144 3.09 4.82 5.40
CA LEU A 144 4.06 5.52 4.56
C LEU A 144 4.62 4.64 3.45
N GLY A 145 4.99 3.39 3.76
CA GLY A 145 5.53 2.45 2.79
C GLY A 145 4.53 2.14 1.67
N ILE A 146 3.28 1.80 2.03
CA ILE A 146 2.23 1.45 1.07
C ILE A 146 1.81 2.68 0.26
N MET A 147 1.67 3.84 0.91
CA MET A 147 1.35 5.11 0.26
C MET A 147 2.46 5.53 -0.72
N LEU A 148 3.73 5.37 -0.35
CA LEU A 148 4.87 5.64 -1.22
C LEU A 148 4.90 4.72 -2.43
N MET A 149 4.72 3.41 -2.25
CA MET A 149 4.67 2.46 -3.38
C MET A 149 3.57 2.84 -4.37
N THR A 150 2.41 3.26 -3.86
CA THR A 150 1.29 3.76 -4.68
C THR A 150 1.66 5.03 -5.42
N ALA A 151 2.31 5.99 -4.75
CA ALA A 151 2.79 7.22 -5.37
C ALA A 151 3.84 6.93 -6.46
N MET A 152 4.74 5.97 -6.26
CA MET A 152 5.74 5.54 -7.25
C MET A 152 5.09 4.89 -8.48
N GLY A 153 4.02 4.11 -8.28
CA GLY A 153 3.18 3.63 -9.37
C GLY A 153 2.55 4.79 -10.16
N GLY A 154 2.02 5.80 -9.47
CA GLY A 154 1.50 7.03 -10.07
C GLY A 154 2.55 7.84 -10.83
N VAL A 155 3.76 7.97 -10.27
CA VAL A 155 4.91 8.60 -10.95
C VAL A 155 5.27 7.87 -12.23
N SER A 156 5.30 6.54 -12.20
CA SER A 156 5.67 5.74 -13.39
C SER A 156 4.60 5.82 -14.48
N LEU A 157 3.31 5.78 -14.10
CA LEU A 157 2.19 6.01 -15.02
C LEU A 157 2.21 7.43 -15.59
N GLY A 158 2.45 8.44 -14.78
CA GLY A 158 2.47 9.83 -15.24
C GLY A 158 3.66 10.12 -16.15
N LEU A 159 4.86 9.58 -15.85
CA LEU A 159 5.99 9.63 -16.78
C LEU A 159 5.68 8.94 -18.11
N LEU A 160 5.00 7.78 -18.09
CA LEU A 160 4.54 7.11 -19.30
C LEU A 160 3.60 8.01 -20.13
N ILE A 161 2.59 8.61 -19.50
CA ILE A 161 1.68 9.56 -20.13
C ILE A 161 2.46 10.74 -20.74
N SER A 162 3.42 11.28 -19.99
CA SER A 162 4.27 12.39 -20.42
C SER A 162 5.08 12.09 -21.69
N SER A 163 5.48 10.81 -21.86
CA SER A 163 6.20 10.37 -23.06
C SER A 163 5.30 10.18 -24.28
N LEU A 164 4.00 9.92 -24.07
CA LEU A 164 3.03 9.66 -25.14
C LEU A 164 2.41 10.95 -25.68
N VAL A 165 2.29 11.96 -24.82
CA VAL A 165 1.60 13.21 -25.13
C VAL A 165 2.61 14.30 -25.52
N ALA A 166 2.21 15.20 -26.43
CA ALA A 166 3.03 16.32 -26.87
C ALA A 166 2.78 17.61 -26.09
N ASP A 167 1.56 17.81 -25.59
CA ASP A 167 1.11 19.05 -24.95
C ASP A 167 0.81 18.87 -23.45
N PRO A 168 1.31 19.78 -22.57
CA PRO A 168 1.07 19.70 -21.13
C PRO A 168 -0.42 19.74 -20.73
N LYS A 169 -1.27 20.49 -21.44
CA LYS A 169 -2.71 20.56 -21.11
C LYS A 169 -3.39 19.22 -21.40
N THR A 170 -3.02 18.60 -22.53
CA THR A 170 -3.50 17.25 -22.88
C THR A 170 -3.08 16.22 -21.84
N ALA A 171 -1.85 16.30 -21.34
CA ALA A 171 -1.39 15.40 -20.28
C ALA A 171 -2.18 15.60 -18.97
N ALA A 172 -2.48 16.85 -18.59
CA ALA A 172 -3.31 17.15 -17.44
C ALA A 172 -4.74 16.60 -17.57
N ASN A 173 -5.33 16.63 -18.76
CA ASN A 173 -6.67 16.06 -19.02
C ASN A 173 -6.70 14.53 -18.94
N ILE A 174 -5.57 13.85 -19.20
CA ILE A 174 -5.48 12.38 -19.10
C ILE A 174 -5.38 11.92 -17.65
N VAL A 175 -4.87 12.75 -16.73
CA VAL A 175 -4.70 12.36 -15.32
C VAL A 175 -6.03 11.90 -14.69
N PRO A 176 -7.14 12.67 -14.75
CA PRO A 176 -8.44 12.20 -14.26
C PRO A 176 -8.96 10.95 -14.99
N LEU A 177 -8.74 10.85 -16.30
CA LEU A 177 -9.18 9.71 -17.11
C LEU A 177 -8.52 8.40 -16.65
N VAL A 178 -7.27 8.45 -16.21
CA VAL A 178 -6.55 7.30 -15.64
C VAL A 178 -6.93 7.08 -14.18
N LEU A 179 -7.18 8.14 -13.42
CA LEU A 179 -7.50 8.04 -11.99
C LEU A 179 -8.90 7.48 -11.73
N ILE A 180 -9.92 7.86 -12.52
CA ILE A 180 -11.31 7.42 -12.32
C ILE A 180 -11.44 5.88 -12.35
N PRO A 181 -10.90 5.15 -13.34
CA PRO A 181 -10.88 3.69 -13.31
C PRO A 181 -10.19 3.12 -12.08
N GLN A 182 -9.09 3.73 -11.62
CA GLN A 182 -8.38 3.28 -10.42
C GLN A 182 -9.25 3.39 -9.17
N ILE A 183 -10.04 4.47 -9.05
CA ILE A 183 -10.98 4.69 -7.94
C ILE A 183 -12.12 3.68 -7.98
N ILE A 184 -12.78 3.54 -9.13
CA ILE A 184 -13.96 2.69 -9.29
C ILE A 184 -13.62 1.21 -9.09
N MET A 185 -12.49 0.78 -9.64
CA MET A 185 -12.07 -0.62 -9.65
C MET A 185 -11.14 -0.98 -8.49
N GLY A 186 -10.92 -0.08 -7.53
CA GLY A 186 -10.07 -0.31 -6.35
C GLY A 186 -10.72 -1.18 -5.27
N GLY A 187 -12.05 -1.37 -5.31
CA GLY A 187 -12.81 -2.25 -4.41
C GLY A 187 -13.27 -1.61 -3.10
N ALA A 188 -12.92 -0.34 -2.86
CA ALA A 188 -13.35 0.41 -1.67
C ALA A 188 -14.68 1.15 -1.87
N LEU A 189 -14.85 1.80 -3.02
CA LEU A 189 -16.05 2.61 -3.32
C LEU A 189 -17.23 1.73 -3.75
N ILE A 190 -16.94 0.76 -4.61
CA ILE A 190 -17.87 -0.28 -5.05
C ILE A 190 -17.28 -1.61 -4.61
N LYS A 191 -18.01 -2.34 -3.77
CA LYS A 191 -17.59 -3.67 -3.38
C LYS A 191 -17.64 -4.60 -4.59
N TYR A 192 -16.67 -5.51 -4.71
CA TYR A 192 -16.65 -6.45 -5.84
C TYR A 192 -17.87 -7.35 -5.91
N GLU A 193 -18.51 -7.64 -4.76
CA GLU A 193 -19.75 -8.42 -4.70
C GLU A 193 -20.92 -7.73 -5.43
N ASP A 194 -20.94 -6.40 -5.40
CA ASP A 194 -22.00 -5.53 -5.94
C ASP A 194 -21.66 -5.00 -7.35
N MET A 195 -20.46 -5.30 -7.86
CA MET A 195 -20.05 -4.85 -9.18
C MET A 195 -20.82 -5.62 -10.25
N ASN A 196 -21.37 -4.90 -11.23
CA ASN A 196 -22.14 -5.53 -12.31
C ASN A 196 -21.26 -6.53 -13.07
N ARG A 197 -21.54 -7.82 -12.86
CA ARG A 197 -20.80 -8.95 -13.42
C ARG A 197 -20.94 -9.06 -14.94
N ASN A 198 -21.88 -8.30 -15.51
CA ASN A 198 -22.22 -8.25 -16.92
C ASN A 198 -21.77 -6.94 -17.62
N LEU A 199 -20.79 -6.23 -17.07
CA LEU A 199 -20.24 -5.05 -17.75
C LEU A 199 -19.66 -5.46 -19.10
N ALA A 200 -20.34 -5.10 -20.19
CA ALA A 200 -19.94 -5.36 -21.57
C ALA A 200 -18.50 -4.89 -21.88
N LEU A 201 -17.97 -3.91 -21.13
CA LEU A 201 -16.58 -3.44 -21.23
C LEU A 201 -15.59 -4.41 -20.58
N VAL A 202 -15.96 -5.00 -19.42
CA VAL A 202 -15.23 -6.11 -18.80
C VAL A 202 -15.31 -7.33 -19.72
N TYR A 203 -16.48 -7.66 -20.22
CA TYR A 203 -16.66 -8.75 -21.19
C TYR A 203 -15.83 -8.52 -22.46
N ALA A 204 -15.90 -7.35 -23.11
CA ALA A 204 -15.15 -7.02 -24.32
C ALA A 204 -13.63 -7.00 -24.11
N LEU A 205 -13.13 -6.47 -22.99
CA LEU A 205 -11.70 -6.50 -22.66
C LEU A 205 -11.21 -7.91 -22.36
N THR A 206 -11.99 -8.69 -21.62
CA THR A 206 -11.62 -10.08 -21.28
C THR A 206 -11.65 -10.98 -22.52
N HIS A 207 -12.61 -10.75 -23.42
CA HIS A 207 -12.75 -11.46 -24.70
C HIS A 207 -11.65 -11.07 -25.70
N TRP A 208 -11.23 -9.80 -25.73
CA TRP A 208 -10.13 -9.35 -26.60
C TRP A 208 -8.77 -10.00 -26.24
N PHE A 209 -8.58 -10.39 -24.98
CA PHE A 209 -7.36 -11.04 -24.50
C PHE A 209 -7.45 -12.58 -24.43
N SER A 210 -8.59 -13.21 -24.72
CA SER A 210 -8.74 -14.67 -24.67
C SER A 210 -9.14 -15.24 -26.03
N GLU A 211 -8.23 -15.99 -26.67
CA GLU A 211 -8.37 -16.43 -28.06
C GLU A 211 -9.33 -17.62 -28.28
N HIS A 212 -9.95 -18.17 -27.22
CA HIS A 212 -10.96 -19.24 -27.33
C HIS A 212 -12.03 -19.15 -26.23
N PRO A 213 -13.24 -18.65 -26.51
CA PRO A 213 -14.32 -18.65 -25.54
C PRO A 213 -15.12 -19.95 -25.66
N ASN A 214 -14.85 -20.93 -24.80
CA ASN A 214 -15.85 -21.96 -24.55
C ASN A 214 -16.95 -21.37 -23.67
N ILE A 215 -18.17 -21.34 -24.22
CA ILE A 215 -19.42 -20.84 -23.63
C ILE A 215 -19.75 -21.50 -22.27
N GLU A 216 -19.04 -22.57 -21.89
CA GLU A 216 -19.13 -23.24 -20.58
C GLU A 216 -18.30 -22.59 -19.45
N GLN A 217 -17.52 -21.53 -19.72
CA GLN A 217 -16.85 -20.73 -18.69
C GLN A 217 -17.79 -19.74 -17.97
N GLU A 218 -19.09 -20.00 -17.98
CA GLU A 218 -20.04 -19.59 -16.94
C GLU A 218 -19.72 -20.19 -15.54
N LYS A 219 -18.51 -20.72 -15.32
CA LYS A 219 -18.02 -21.11 -13.99
C LYS A 219 -17.90 -19.86 -13.11
N LYS A 220 -19.04 -19.54 -12.50
CA LYS A 220 -19.26 -18.82 -11.24
C LYS A 220 -17.94 -18.54 -10.52
N MET A 221 -17.57 -17.26 -10.40
CA MET A 221 -16.64 -16.82 -9.35
C MET A 221 -16.99 -17.59 -8.07
N GLY A 222 -16.01 -18.31 -7.53
CA GLY A 222 -16.21 -19.25 -6.43
C GLY A 222 -16.59 -18.55 -5.11
N SER A 223 -16.33 -17.24 -5.04
CA SER A 223 -16.55 -16.38 -3.87
C SER A 223 -17.14 -15.02 -4.29
N LYS A 224 -17.95 -14.40 -3.42
CA LYS A 224 -18.47 -13.04 -3.62
C LYS A 224 -17.37 -11.98 -3.51
N LEU A 225 -16.30 -12.30 -2.78
CA LEU A 225 -15.12 -11.48 -2.56
C LEU A 225 -13.99 -11.77 -3.57
N GLU A 226 -14.19 -12.69 -4.52
CA GLU A 226 -13.22 -12.91 -5.58
C GLU A 226 -13.08 -11.65 -6.45
N VAL A 227 -11.87 -11.37 -6.92
CA VAL A 227 -11.59 -10.13 -7.63
C VAL A 227 -11.71 -10.33 -9.14
N PRO A 228 -12.51 -9.51 -9.85
CA PRO A 228 -12.64 -9.58 -11.30
C PRO A 228 -11.30 -9.38 -12.01
N PHE A 229 -11.09 -10.09 -13.13
CA PHE A 229 -9.83 -10.09 -13.88
C PHE A 229 -9.34 -8.67 -14.25
N VAL A 230 -10.24 -7.81 -14.73
CA VAL A 230 -9.86 -6.44 -15.16
C VAL A 230 -9.36 -5.60 -13.97
N CYS A 231 -9.87 -5.86 -12.76
CA CYS A 231 -9.40 -5.19 -11.54
C CYS A 231 -7.98 -5.61 -11.15
N GLN A 232 -7.46 -6.74 -11.64
CA GLN A 232 -6.10 -7.19 -11.35
C GLN A 232 -5.03 -6.26 -11.95
N PHE A 233 -5.37 -5.46 -12.96
CA PHE A 233 -4.46 -4.46 -13.56
C PHE A 233 -4.45 -3.11 -12.81
N ILE A 234 -5.31 -2.94 -11.82
CA ILE A 234 -5.50 -1.68 -11.10
C ILE A 234 -4.56 -1.66 -9.89
N ALA A 235 -3.53 -0.82 -9.95
CA ALA A 235 -2.55 -0.68 -8.87
C ALA A 235 -3.23 -0.34 -7.52
N MET A 236 -4.25 0.52 -7.56
CA MET A 236 -4.97 0.97 -6.36
C MET A 236 -5.64 -0.17 -5.58
N ARG A 237 -6.11 -1.22 -6.28
CA ARG A 237 -6.65 -2.43 -5.65
C ARG A 237 -5.61 -3.10 -4.76
N TRP A 238 -4.41 -3.33 -5.30
CA TRP A 238 -3.33 -4.04 -4.59
C TRP A 238 -2.89 -3.27 -3.36
N SER A 239 -2.68 -1.95 -3.52
CA SER A 239 -2.34 -1.06 -2.42
C SER A 239 -3.43 -0.99 -1.36
N TYR A 240 -4.71 -0.96 -1.76
CA TYR A 240 -5.82 -0.87 -0.81
C TYR A 240 -6.01 -2.15 -0.01
N GLU A 241 -5.93 -3.30 -0.67
CA GLU A 241 -5.92 -4.60 -0.01
C GLU A 241 -4.77 -4.70 0.99
N GLU A 242 -3.57 -4.28 0.59
CA GLU A 242 -2.39 -4.28 1.46
C GLU A 242 -2.56 -3.34 2.65
N MET A 243 -3.10 -2.13 2.44
CA MET A 243 -3.34 -1.12 3.49
C MET A 243 -4.35 -1.60 4.53
N ILE A 244 -5.47 -2.19 4.11
CA ILE A 244 -6.50 -2.68 5.03
C ILE A 244 -5.98 -3.89 5.82
N VAL A 245 -5.31 -4.84 5.17
CA VAL A 245 -4.74 -5.99 5.88
C VAL A 245 -3.61 -5.56 6.82
N ALA A 246 -2.81 -4.56 6.44
CA ALA A 246 -1.80 -3.96 7.31
C ALA A 246 -2.44 -3.36 8.56
N GLN A 247 -3.48 -2.52 8.40
CA GLN A 247 -4.18 -1.91 9.52
C GLN A 247 -4.76 -2.96 10.48
N ALA A 248 -5.26 -4.07 9.96
CA ALA A 248 -5.83 -5.13 10.78
C ALA A 248 -4.78 -6.00 11.48
N LYS A 249 -3.70 -6.39 10.80
CA LYS A 249 -2.77 -7.43 11.28
C LYS A 249 -1.44 -6.90 11.81
N LEU A 250 -1.02 -5.71 11.38
CA LEU A 250 0.29 -5.14 11.71
C LEU A 250 0.23 -4.01 12.74
N ASN A 251 -0.96 -3.67 13.24
CA ASN A 251 -1.08 -2.72 14.35
C ASN A 251 -0.36 -3.25 15.62
N PRO A 252 0.04 -2.36 16.54
CA PRO A 252 0.84 -2.73 17.71
C PRO A 252 0.24 -3.86 18.55
N LEU A 253 -1.09 -3.93 18.70
CA LEU A 253 -1.75 -4.95 19.50
C LEU A 253 -1.82 -6.29 18.74
N THR A 254 -2.47 -6.29 17.59
CA THR A 254 -2.75 -7.51 16.82
C THR A 254 -1.46 -8.18 16.35
N ARG A 255 -0.42 -7.42 16.00
CA ARG A 255 0.88 -8.01 15.65
C ARG A 255 1.45 -8.86 16.78
N ARG A 256 1.31 -8.43 18.03
CA ARG A 256 1.80 -9.16 19.21
C ARG A 256 0.91 -10.38 19.52
N GLN A 257 -0.41 -10.24 19.39
CA GLN A 257 -1.34 -11.36 19.51
C GLN A 257 -1.02 -12.45 18.48
N ASP A 258 -0.86 -12.08 17.21
CA ASP A 258 -0.51 -13.00 16.12
C ASP A 258 0.84 -13.68 16.35
N LEU A 259 1.86 -12.94 16.80
CA LEU A 259 3.18 -13.51 17.11
C LEU A 259 3.10 -14.52 18.25
N THR A 260 2.39 -14.18 19.32
CA THR A 260 2.19 -15.04 20.49
C THR A 260 1.45 -16.32 20.08
N GLN A 261 0.35 -16.19 19.32
CA GLN A 261 -0.43 -17.32 18.84
C GLN A 261 0.39 -18.25 17.93
N ARG A 262 1.18 -17.70 17.00
CA ARG A 262 2.03 -18.51 16.12
C ARG A 262 3.08 -19.32 16.88
N GLU A 263 3.64 -18.78 17.95
CA GLU A 263 4.62 -19.50 18.76
C GLU A 263 3.95 -20.59 19.60
N ILE A 264 2.75 -20.32 20.15
CA ILE A 264 1.89 -21.34 20.78
C ILE A 264 1.63 -22.49 19.80
N ASP A 265 1.14 -22.18 18.60
CA ASP A 265 0.82 -23.19 17.58
C ASP A 265 2.05 -24.02 17.19
N ARG A 266 3.23 -23.38 17.10
CA ARG A 266 4.50 -24.04 16.79
C ARG A 266 4.91 -25.03 17.89
N ILE A 267 4.77 -24.66 19.16
CA ILE A 267 5.11 -25.54 20.28
C ILE A 267 4.13 -26.72 20.31
N VAL A 268 2.83 -26.44 20.19
CA VAL A 268 1.78 -27.48 20.18
C VAL A 268 1.99 -28.47 19.02
N ALA A 269 2.35 -27.98 17.83
CA ALA A 269 2.57 -28.84 16.66
C ALA A 269 3.75 -29.82 16.79
N LYS A 270 4.74 -29.54 17.66
CA LYS A 270 5.89 -30.44 17.86
C LYS A 270 5.54 -31.71 18.65
N HIS A 271 4.43 -31.74 19.39
CA HIS A 271 3.99 -32.87 20.22
C HIS A 271 5.09 -33.44 21.16
N ARG A 272 6.08 -32.64 21.56
CA ARG A 272 7.15 -33.05 22.49
C ARG A 272 6.77 -32.69 23.93
N GLN A 273 7.06 -33.59 24.86
CA GLN A 273 6.90 -33.37 26.30
C GLN A 273 8.23 -32.93 26.92
N ASP A 274 8.72 -31.74 26.55
CA ASP A 274 9.86 -31.10 27.21
C ASP A 274 9.32 -30.19 28.34
N PRO A 275 9.76 -30.36 29.60
CA PRO A 275 9.37 -29.48 30.72
C PRO A 275 9.60 -27.98 30.43
N GLY A 276 10.66 -27.64 29.68
CA GLY A 276 10.96 -26.27 29.29
C GLY A 276 9.95 -25.69 28.28
N GLU A 277 9.58 -26.48 27.27
CA GLU A 277 8.58 -26.07 26.27
C GLU A 277 7.19 -25.96 26.89
N SER A 278 6.82 -26.83 27.83
CA SER A 278 5.56 -26.75 28.57
C SER A 278 5.45 -25.47 29.40
N LYS A 279 6.50 -25.10 30.12
CA LYS A 279 6.54 -23.83 30.87
C LYS A 279 6.42 -22.62 29.94
N ARG A 280 7.15 -22.63 28.82
CA ARG A 280 7.07 -21.55 27.83
C ARG A 280 5.68 -21.43 27.22
N LEU A 281 5.02 -22.56 26.95
CA LEU A 281 3.66 -22.60 26.43
C LEU A 281 2.66 -21.96 27.41
N GLU A 282 2.79 -22.22 28.71
CA GLU A 282 1.97 -21.58 29.74
C GLU A 282 2.20 -20.07 29.79
N GLU A 283 3.48 -19.63 29.83
CA GLU A 283 3.83 -18.20 29.78
C GLU A 283 3.23 -17.49 28.56
N LEU A 284 3.27 -18.12 27.37
CA LEU A 284 2.71 -17.55 26.15
C LEU A 284 1.18 -17.47 26.20
N LYS A 285 0.50 -18.49 26.76
CA LYS A 285 -0.97 -18.47 26.95
C LYS A 285 -1.39 -17.36 27.90
N GLU A 286 -0.68 -17.19 29.01
CA GLU A 286 -0.93 -16.10 29.96
C GLU A 286 -0.67 -14.73 29.33
N THR A 287 0.42 -14.60 28.56
CA THR A 287 0.75 -13.38 27.80
C THR A 287 -0.35 -13.04 26.79
N LEU A 288 -0.87 -14.04 26.08
CA LEU A 288 -1.97 -13.84 25.12
C LEU A 288 -3.26 -13.40 25.82
N ALA A 289 -3.62 -14.05 26.93
CA ALA A 289 -4.79 -13.68 27.71
C ALA A 289 -4.70 -12.23 28.22
N LEU A 290 -3.51 -11.83 28.69
CA LEU A 290 -3.24 -10.46 29.09
C LEU A 290 -3.35 -9.49 27.90
N LEU A 291 -2.76 -9.81 26.75
CA LEU A 291 -2.83 -8.98 25.54
C LEU A 291 -4.27 -8.73 25.09
N SER A 292 -5.11 -9.76 25.09
CA SER A 292 -6.52 -9.66 24.68
C SER A 292 -7.39 -8.84 25.64
N GLY A 293 -7.01 -8.75 26.93
CA GLY A 293 -7.72 -7.97 27.94
C GLY A 293 -6.94 -6.75 28.44
N LEU A 294 -5.98 -6.24 27.66
CA LEU A 294 -5.06 -5.21 28.15
C LEU A 294 -5.76 -3.87 28.31
N GLU A 295 -5.71 -3.34 29.54
CA GLU A 295 -6.29 -2.05 29.92
C GLU A 295 -5.23 -1.14 30.56
N ALA A 296 -5.44 0.18 30.48
CA ALA A 296 -4.64 1.13 31.23
C ALA A 296 -5.35 2.46 31.52
N ASN A 297 -4.71 3.26 32.37
CA ASN A 297 -5.16 4.61 32.72
C ASN A 297 -4.79 5.66 31.67
N SER A 298 -3.70 5.43 30.93
CA SER A 298 -3.24 6.31 29.86
C SER A 298 -2.68 5.50 28.68
N VAL A 299 -2.58 6.14 27.52
CA VAL A 299 -1.99 5.46 26.35
C VAL A 299 -0.47 5.27 26.53
N GLY A 300 0.20 6.12 27.31
CA GLY A 300 1.61 5.91 27.65
C GLY A 300 1.84 4.64 28.47
N ASP A 301 0.90 4.32 29.37
CA ASP A 301 0.94 3.08 30.14
C ASP A 301 0.70 1.85 29.26
N LEU A 302 -0.22 1.94 28.27
CA LEU A 302 -0.40 0.89 27.26
C LEU A 302 0.89 0.63 26.49
N ASP A 303 1.55 1.68 25.98
CA ASP A 303 2.82 1.55 25.25
C ASP A 303 3.91 0.93 26.16
N HIS A 304 3.93 1.29 27.45
CA HIS A 304 4.83 0.69 28.43
C HIS A 304 4.57 -0.81 28.61
N TYR A 305 3.32 -1.21 28.83
CA TYR A 305 2.93 -2.61 28.97
C TYR A 305 3.22 -3.43 27.71
N LEU A 306 2.97 -2.88 26.52
CA LEU A 306 3.33 -3.54 25.26
C LEU A 306 4.85 -3.72 25.13
N GLY A 307 5.65 -2.77 25.60
CA GLY A 307 7.11 -2.90 25.65
C GLY A 307 7.61 -3.94 26.66
N LEU A 308 6.89 -4.17 27.76
CA LEU A 308 7.17 -5.29 28.68
C LEU A 308 6.82 -6.64 28.03
N ILE A 309 5.70 -6.69 27.32
CA ILE A 309 5.27 -7.90 26.59
C ILE A 309 6.28 -8.26 25.51
N ASP A 310 6.87 -7.29 24.80
CA ASP A 310 7.94 -7.56 23.83
C ASP A 310 9.14 -8.26 24.48
N GLN A 311 9.51 -7.88 25.71
CA GLN A 311 10.62 -8.53 26.43
C GLN A 311 10.28 -9.98 26.83
N ILE A 312 9.01 -10.25 27.14
CA ILE A 312 8.51 -11.59 27.42
C ILE A 312 8.52 -12.45 26.16
N LEU A 313 8.05 -11.90 25.03
CA LEU A 313 8.04 -12.58 23.73
C LEU A 313 9.44 -12.88 23.22
N ASP A 314 10.39 -11.96 23.41
CA ASP A 314 11.81 -12.14 23.07
C ASP A 314 12.54 -13.13 24.00
N GLY A 315 11.89 -13.62 25.06
CA GLY A 315 12.50 -14.52 26.05
C GLY A 315 13.52 -13.84 26.97
N LYS A 316 13.56 -12.51 26.98
CA LYS A 316 14.47 -11.73 27.85
C LYS A 316 14.03 -11.74 29.30
N ARG A 317 12.74 -11.97 29.56
CA ARG A 317 12.14 -12.03 30.90
C ARG A 317 11.02 -13.08 30.94
N PRO A 318 10.81 -13.77 32.08
CA PRO A 318 9.63 -14.60 32.27
C PRO A 318 8.38 -13.74 32.41
N PHE A 319 7.21 -14.33 32.15
CA PHE A 319 5.95 -13.68 32.43
C PHE A 319 5.77 -13.50 33.95
N ASP A 320 5.44 -12.28 34.37
CA ASP A 320 5.11 -11.96 35.76
C ASP A 320 3.88 -11.04 35.79
N ARG A 321 2.80 -11.55 36.38
CA ARG A 321 1.52 -10.82 36.48
C ARG A 321 1.61 -9.60 37.39
N ALA A 322 2.58 -9.55 38.32
CA ALA A 322 2.77 -8.39 39.20
C ALA A 322 3.16 -7.12 38.44
N LEU A 323 3.87 -7.25 37.31
CA LEU A 323 4.25 -6.14 36.44
C LEU A 323 3.02 -5.44 35.82
N PHE A 324 1.90 -6.15 35.73
CA PHE A 324 0.64 -5.67 35.14
C PHE A 324 -0.45 -5.45 36.18
N LYS A 325 -0.09 -5.35 37.48
CA LYS A 325 -1.07 -5.13 38.56
C LYS A 325 -1.89 -3.85 38.37
N ASN A 326 -1.31 -2.84 37.72
CA ASN A 326 -1.95 -1.57 37.42
C ASN A 326 -2.53 -1.51 35.99
N ALA A 327 -2.60 -2.64 35.28
CA ALA A 327 -3.22 -2.74 33.95
C ALA A 327 -4.74 -2.90 34.08
N ALA A 328 -5.36 -1.99 34.84
CA ALA A 328 -6.79 -1.86 35.00
C ALA A 328 -7.12 -0.39 34.87
N GLY A 329 -7.99 -0.04 33.93
CA GLY A 329 -8.27 1.35 33.62
C GLY A 329 -9.37 1.53 32.58
N PRO A 330 -9.78 2.79 32.34
CA PRO A 330 -10.94 3.08 31.49
C PRO A 330 -10.68 2.89 29.99
N ILE A 331 -9.42 2.69 29.57
CA ILE A 331 -9.03 2.60 28.16
C ILE A 331 -8.50 1.20 27.87
N THR A 332 -9.09 0.54 26.86
CA THR A 332 -8.62 -0.78 26.41
C THR A 332 -7.63 -0.64 25.25
N ALA A 333 -6.71 -1.59 25.11
CA ALA A 333 -5.78 -1.63 23.98
C ALA A 333 -6.53 -1.79 22.64
N GLU A 334 -7.63 -2.56 22.62
CA GLU A 334 -8.47 -2.73 21.45
C GLU A 334 -9.09 -1.40 21.00
N GLN A 335 -9.59 -0.59 21.93
CA GLN A 335 -10.13 0.75 21.63
C GLN A 335 -9.12 1.65 20.91
N ILE A 336 -7.84 1.53 21.27
CA ILE A 336 -6.78 2.40 20.79
C ILE A 336 -6.15 1.93 19.47
N TYR A 337 -5.96 0.62 19.28
CA TYR A 337 -5.17 0.10 18.15
C TYR A 337 -6.00 -0.67 17.11
N VAL A 338 -7.22 -1.08 17.45
CA VAL A 338 -8.05 -1.94 16.58
C VAL A 338 -9.30 -1.18 16.13
N ASN A 339 -9.51 -1.09 14.83
CA ASN A 339 -10.74 -0.54 14.27
C ASN A 339 -11.73 -1.68 13.96
N GLN A 340 -12.96 -1.55 14.45
CA GLN A 340 -14.00 -2.57 14.27
C GLN A 340 -14.31 -2.79 12.79
N LYS A 341 -14.48 -1.71 12.02
CA LYS A 341 -14.86 -1.81 10.61
C LYS A 341 -13.79 -2.48 9.76
N VAL A 342 -12.52 -2.18 10.01
CA VAL A 342 -11.38 -2.86 9.39
C VAL A 342 -11.36 -4.34 9.77
N SER A 343 -11.58 -4.66 11.04
CA SER A 343 -11.61 -6.05 11.53
C SER A 343 -12.74 -6.87 10.90
N ASP A 344 -13.93 -6.28 10.73
CA ASP A 344 -15.07 -6.92 10.06
C ASP A 344 -14.75 -7.29 8.61
N LEU A 345 -14.07 -6.40 7.87
CA LEU A 345 -13.68 -6.67 6.48
C LEU A 345 -12.75 -7.89 6.38
N ILE A 346 -11.80 -8.00 7.31
CA ILE A 346 -10.87 -9.13 7.35
C ILE A 346 -11.55 -10.40 7.83
N SER A 347 -12.37 -10.33 8.86
CA SER A 347 -13.11 -11.49 9.39
C SER A 347 -14.01 -12.11 8.32
N ASN A 348 -14.72 -11.27 7.55
CA ASN A 348 -15.53 -11.73 6.42
C ASN A 348 -14.69 -12.44 5.35
N ALA A 349 -13.50 -11.91 5.04
CA ALA A 349 -12.59 -12.53 4.08
C ALA A 349 -12.03 -13.87 4.59
N GLU A 350 -11.61 -13.93 5.86
CA GLU A 350 -11.09 -15.16 6.49
C GLU A 350 -12.17 -16.24 6.58
N MET A 351 -13.41 -15.87 6.90
CA MET A 351 -14.56 -16.78 6.90
C MET A 351 -14.79 -17.37 5.51
N GLU A 352 -14.74 -16.56 4.45
CA GLU A 352 -14.92 -17.08 3.08
C GLU A 352 -13.76 -17.97 2.59
N GLN A 353 -12.53 -17.76 3.07
CA GLN A 353 -11.38 -18.62 2.75
C GLN A 353 -11.36 -19.94 3.52
N SER A 354 -11.92 -19.94 4.72
CA SER A 354 -11.92 -21.08 5.64
C SER A 354 -13.20 -21.92 5.56
N ASP A 355 -14.18 -21.52 4.76
CA ASP A 355 -15.41 -22.25 4.52
C ASP A 355 -15.14 -23.67 4.01
N TYR A 356 -15.25 -24.64 4.93
CA TYR A 356 -15.01 -26.06 4.71
C TYR A 356 -16.01 -26.71 3.75
N ARG A 357 -17.14 -26.04 3.45
CA ARG A 357 -18.15 -26.51 2.49
C ARG A 357 -17.67 -26.36 1.05
N ARG A 358 -16.62 -25.56 0.80
CA ARG A 358 -15.99 -25.42 -0.51
C ARG A 358 -14.84 -26.43 -0.64
N GLY A 359 -14.86 -27.22 -1.71
CA GLY A 359 -13.77 -28.14 -2.04
C GLY A 359 -12.45 -27.45 -2.41
N ASP A 360 -12.50 -26.15 -2.70
CA ASP A 360 -11.34 -25.30 -2.99
C ASP A 360 -11.38 -24.02 -2.13
N ARG A 361 -10.20 -23.47 -1.80
CA ARG A 361 -10.06 -22.25 -0.98
C ARG A 361 -9.73 -21.05 -1.89
N PRO A 362 -10.71 -20.22 -2.26
CA PRO A 362 -10.51 -19.17 -3.25
C PRO A 362 -9.61 -18.04 -2.75
N ASN A 363 -8.96 -17.35 -3.69
CA ASN A 363 -8.26 -16.09 -3.41
C ASN A 363 -9.28 -14.96 -3.30
N VAL A 364 -9.68 -14.63 -2.08
CA VAL A 364 -10.63 -13.55 -1.80
C VAL A 364 -9.93 -12.22 -1.55
N PHE A 365 -10.62 -11.12 -1.83
CA PHE A 365 -10.21 -9.78 -1.44
C PHE A 365 -10.08 -9.67 0.08
N PHE A 366 -9.00 -9.03 0.55
CA PHE A 366 -8.60 -8.94 1.97
C PHE A 366 -8.15 -10.25 2.63
N GLY A 367 -8.08 -11.35 1.89
CA GLY A 367 -7.51 -12.60 2.42
C GLY A 367 -6.04 -12.44 2.79
N ALA A 368 -5.68 -12.70 4.06
CA ALA A 368 -4.32 -12.53 4.58
C ALA A 368 -3.29 -13.46 3.90
N GLN A 369 -3.75 -14.59 3.38
CA GLN A 369 -2.95 -15.53 2.60
C GLN A 369 -3.54 -15.69 1.20
N LYS A 370 -2.66 -15.67 0.20
CA LYS A 370 -2.97 -15.96 -1.20
C LYS A 370 -2.38 -17.31 -1.56
N ARG A 371 -3.13 -18.13 -2.29
CA ARG A 371 -2.67 -19.45 -2.76
C ARG A 371 -2.53 -19.42 -4.28
N HIS A 372 -1.30 -19.57 -4.76
CA HIS A 372 -0.99 -19.65 -6.19
C HIS A 372 -0.11 -20.88 -6.41
N PHE A 373 -0.46 -21.72 -7.39
CA PHE A 373 0.26 -22.97 -7.69
C PHE A 373 0.49 -23.88 -6.47
N GLY A 374 -0.48 -23.93 -5.55
CA GLY A 374 -0.38 -24.72 -4.31
C GLY A 374 0.44 -24.08 -3.18
N ILE A 375 1.22 -23.02 -3.46
CA ILE A 375 2.06 -22.30 -2.51
C ILE A 375 1.24 -21.22 -1.79
N LYS A 376 1.37 -21.15 -0.46
CA LYS A 376 0.79 -20.07 0.37
C LYS A 376 1.76 -18.89 0.45
N ILE A 377 1.31 -17.73 0.00
CA ILE A 377 2.08 -16.49 0.01
C ILE A 377 1.32 -15.47 0.87
N SER A 378 2.03 -14.69 1.69
CA SER A 378 1.39 -13.61 2.43
C SER A 378 0.90 -12.54 1.47
N VAL A 379 -0.26 -11.96 1.76
CA VAL A 379 -0.83 -10.89 0.91
C VAL A 379 0.11 -9.70 0.80
N PHE A 380 0.86 -9.38 1.86
CA PHE A 380 1.88 -8.33 1.85
C PHE A 380 2.94 -8.59 0.79
N VAL A 381 3.62 -9.75 0.83
CA VAL A 381 4.67 -10.07 -0.14
C VAL A 381 4.12 -10.09 -1.55
N PHE A 382 2.95 -10.71 -1.75
CA PHE A 382 2.35 -10.81 -3.07
C PHE A 382 1.99 -9.44 -3.64
N ASN A 383 1.27 -8.61 -2.88
CA ASN A 383 0.82 -7.30 -3.33
C ASN A 383 2.00 -6.33 -3.53
N THR A 384 2.98 -6.30 -2.62
CA THR A 384 4.20 -5.51 -2.78
C THR A 384 4.95 -5.90 -4.06
N VAL A 385 5.12 -7.21 -4.33
CA VAL A 385 5.79 -7.70 -5.54
C VAL A 385 5.04 -7.29 -6.80
N VAL A 386 3.70 -7.40 -6.80
CA VAL A 386 2.88 -6.96 -7.93
C VAL A 386 3.02 -5.46 -8.17
N LEU A 387 2.97 -4.63 -7.13
CA LEU A 387 3.11 -3.18 -7.23
C LEU A 387 4.50 -2.76 -7.74
N ILE A 388 5.57 -3.35 -7.21
CA ILE A 388 6.94 -3.11 -7.68
C ILE A 388 7.08 -3.59 -9.13
N GLY A 389 6.60 -4.79 -9.44
CA GLY A 389 6.62 -5.37 -10.78
C GLY A 389 5.89 -4.50 -11.81
N SER A 390 4.67 -4.03 -11.49
CA SER A 390 3.91 -3.14 -12.37
C SER A 390 4.62 -1.80 -12.56
N THR A 391 5.19 -1.24 -11.50
CA THR A 391 5.94 0.03 -11.55
C THR A 391 7.18 -0.09 -12.44
N LEU A 392 7.98 -1.14 -12.25
CA LEU A 392 9.16 -1.41 -13.09
C LEU A 392 8.77 -1.72 -14.53
N GLY A 393 7.67 -2.46 -14.75
CA GLY A 393 7.12 -2.74 -16.08
C GLY A 393 6.75 -1.46 -16.84
N LEU A 394 6.09 -0.50 -16.16
CA LEU A 394 5.78 0.81 -16.73
C LEU A 394 7.03 1.61 -17.07
N LEU A 395 8.05 1.59 -16.20
CA LEU A 395 9.33 2.27 -16.46
C LEU A 395 10.11 1.63 -17.61
N ALA A 396 10.06 0.30 -17.75
CA ALA A 396 10.65 -0.41 -18.88
C ALA A 396 9.94 -0.07 -20.19
N LEU A 397 8.60 -0.03 -20.18
CA LEU A 397 7.79 0.40 -21.31
C LEU A 397 8.10 1.85 -21.70
N LEU A 398 8.17 2.75 -20.71
CA LEU A 398 8.58 4.15 -20.90
C LEU A 398 9.96 4.23 -21.57
N HIS A 399 10.94 3.49 -21.06
CA HIS A 399 12.28 3.46 -21.64
C HIS A 399 12.26 3.01 -23.11
N TRP A 400 11.48 1.98 -23.42
CA TRP A 400 11.32 1.48 -24.78
C TRP A 400 10.64 2.49 -25.72
N ILE A 401 9.57 3.16 -25.27
CA ILE A 401 8.88 4.21 -26.03
C ILE A 401 9.84 5.37 -26.33
N LEU A 402 10.54 5.87 -25.32
CA LEU A 402 11.49 6.97 -25.48
C LEU A 402 12.62 6.60 -26.43
N ARG A 403 13.15 5.38 -26.34
CA ARG A 403 14.17 4.89 -27.25
C ARG A 403 13.69 4.90 -28.70
N ARG A 404 12.48 4.36 -28.97
CA ARG A 404 11.88 4.37 -30.31
C ARG A 404 11.65 5.79 -30.84
N GLN A 405 11.12 6.70 -30.01
CA GLN A 405 10.88 8.09 -30.41
C GLN A 405 12.17 8.83 -30.79
N LEU A 406 13.28 8.53 -30.11
CA LEU A 406 14.58 9.14 -30.39
C LEU A 406 15.26 8.54 -31.63
N GLU A 407 15.03 7.25 -31.91
CA GLU A 407 15.54 6.54 -33.11
C GLU A 407 14.80 6.95 -34.39
N VAL A 408 13.46 7.03 -34.38
CA VAL A 408 12.64 7.35 -35.57
C VAL A 408 12.95 8.74 -36.16
N ARG A 409 13.33 9.70 -35.32
CA ARG A 409 13.71 11.06 -35.77
C ARG A 409 15.17 11.17 -36.26
N LYS A 410 15.87 10.05 -36.49
CA LYS A 410 17.23 10.02 -37.07
C LYS A 410 17.22 9.97 -38.60
N GLY A 411 16.14 9.47 -39.21
CA GLY A 411 15.85 9.62 -40.64
C GLY A 411 15.08 10.90 -40.87
#